data_AF-A0A8I2B904-F1
#
_entry.id   AF-A0A8I2B904-F1
#
_cell.length_a   1.000
_cell.length_b   1.000
_cell.length_c   1.000
_cell.angle_alpha   90.00
_cell.angle_beta   90.00
_cell.angle_gamma   90.00
#
_symmetry.space_group_name_H-M   'P 1'
#
loop_
_entity.id
_entity.type
_entity.pdbx_description
1 polymer ?
#
loop_
_entity_poly.entity_id
_entity_poly.type
_entity_poly.pdbx_seq_one_letter_code
_entity_poly.pdbx_strand_id
1 'polypeptide(L)'
;MYHVENKIAELNDEPFCDGGHIIYVNGGYRDLSTPIGQLMHDFACTQAKDILNPVLRERVRYLKESEGGTIEMCELVEEYAEKKAKRYAAEREMQVKLKSAKNLLENTNLSLEEIAKYVELPLAAVEELAHGRPA
;
A
#
# COMPACT_ATOMS: atom_id res chain seq x y z
N MET A 1 -24.41 2.81 -9.99
CA MET A 1 -24.23 3.75 -8.88
C MET A 1 -25.22 3.35 -7.81
N TYR A 2 -24.80 3.23 -6.56
CA TYR A 2 -25.64 2.82 -5.46
C TYR A 2 -25.49 3.82 -4.32
N HIS A 3 -26.59 4.18 -3.68
CA HIS A 3 -26.61 5.07 -2.51
C HIS A 3 -26.90 4.23 -1.28
N VAL A 4 -26.12 4.43 -0.23
CA VAL A 4 -26.30 3.81 1.07
C VAL A 4 -26.47 4.93 2.08
N GLU A 5 -27.58 4.87 2.81
CA GLU A 5 -28.01 5.87 3.78
C GLU A 5 -28.19 5.20 5.15
N ASN A 6 -27.72 5.88 6.18
CA ASN A 6 -27.92 5.44 7.56
C ASN A 6 -29.35 5.75 8.02
N LYS A 7 -29.93 4.85 8.79
CA LYS A 7 -31.30 4.94 9.30
C LYS A 7 -31.35 4.63 10.79
N ILE A 8 -32.33 5.20 11.48
CA ILE A 8 -32.57 5.01 12.90
C ILE A 8 -33.61 3.89 13.08
N ALA A 9 -33.17 2.73 13.56
CA ALA A 9 -34.01 1.54 13.67
C ALA A 9 -35.19 1.74 14.63
N GLU A 10 -34.98 2.45 15.74
CA GLU A 10 -35.99 2.72 16.77
C GLU A 10 -37.05 3.73 16.34
N LEU A 11 -36.78 4.48 15.26
CA LEU A 11 -37.68 5.48 14.69
C LEU A 11 -38.22 5.01 13.33
N ASN A 12 -38.63 3.75 13.23
CA ASN A 12 -39.21 3.17 12.00
C ASN A 12 -38.35 3.40 10.74
N ASP A 13 -37.04 3.18 10.85
CA ASP A 13 -36.09 3.38 9.76
C ASP A 13 -36.07 4.82 9.20
N GLU A 14 -36.35 5.81 10.05
CA GLU A 14 -36.19 7.23 9.70
C GLU A 14 -34.73 7.53 9.30
N PRO A 15 -34.51 8.40 8.29
CA PRO A 15 -33.17 8.73 7.85
C PRO A 15 -32.41 9.47 8.95
N PHE A 16 -31.16 9.05 9.21
CA PHE A 16 -30.34 9.64 10.28
C PHE A 16 -29.93 11.09 9.98
N CYS A 17 -29.86 11.48 8.71
CA CYS A 17 -29.64 12.86 8.24
C CYS A 17 -28.43 13.58 8.89
N ASP A 18 -27.34 12.85 9.16
CA ASP A 18 -26.09 13.39 9.71
C ASP A 18 -25.21 14.11 8.67
N GLY A 19 -25.68 14.18 7.42
CA GLY A 19 -24.95 14.73 6.28
C GLY A 19 -23.88 13.80 5.70
N GLY A 20 -23.73 12.59 6.26
CA GLY A 20 -22.87 11.55 5.74
C GLY A 20 -23.61 10.69 4.72
N HIS A 21 -23.11 10.65 3.49
CA HIS A 21 -23.69 9.84 2.41
C HIS A 21 -22.64 8.90 1.83
N ILE A 22 -22.96 7.62 1.67
CA ILE A 22 -22.06 6.64 1.07
C ILE A 22 -22.56 6.32 -0.34
N ILE A 23 -21.74 6.62 -1.34
CA ILE A 23 -22.09 6.39 -2.74
C ILE A 23 -21.07 5.43 -3.35
N TYR A 24 -21.56 4.27 -3.80
CA TYR A 24 -20.75 3.33 -4.58
C TYR A 24 -20.89 3.64 -6.07
N VAL A 25 -19.78 4.00 -6.68
CA VAL A 25 -19.70 4.38 -8.09
C VAL A 25 -18.78 3.40 -8.81
N ASN A 26 -19.18 2.96 -10.01
CA ASN A 26 -18.28 2.20 -10.87
C ASN A 26 -17.21 3.16 -11.41
N GLY A 27 -15.94 2.75 -11.36
CA GLY A 27 -14.81 3.52 -11.90
C GLY A 27 -14.90 3.84 -13.40
N GLY A 28 -15.82 3.23 -14.16
CA GLY A 28 -16.14 3.58 -15.55
C GLY A 28 -17.30 4.59 -15.73
N TYR A 29 -17.94 5.06 -14.65
CA TYR A 29 -19.02 6.04 -14.74
C TYR A 29 -18.48 7.42 -15.12
N ARG A 30 -18.98 8.01 -16.22
CA ARG A 30 -18.45 9.26 -16.81
C ARG A 30 -19.54 10.23 -17.27
N ASP A 31 -20.69 10.23 -16.62
CA ASP A 31 -21.75 11.19 -16.95
C ASP A 31 -21.36 12.61 -16.48
N LEU A 32 -20.83 13.40 -17.41
CA LEU A 32 -20.36 14.76 -17.15
C LEU A 32 -21.49 15.75 -16.81
N SER A 33 -22.76 15.36 -16.96
CA SER A 33 -23.89 16.17 -16.47
C SER A 33 -24.01 16.14 -14.94
N THR A 34 -23.40 15.14 -14.28
CA THR A 34 -23.45 14.96 -12.83
C THR A 34 -22.12 15.37 -12.18
N PRO A 35 -22.14 15.97 -10.96
CA PRO A 35 -20.91 16.29 -10.24
C PRO A 35 -20.02 15.06 -9.98
N ILE A 36 -20.63 13.91 -9.72
CA ILE A 36 -19.89 12.67 -9.46
C ILE A 36 -19.25 12.11 -10.74
N GLY A 37 -19.92 12.21 -11.90
CA GLY A 37 -19.33 11.79 -13.17
C GLY A 37 -18.20 12.72 -13.64
N GLN A 38 -18.29 14.02 -13.37
CA GLN A 38 -17.17 14.95 -13.55
C GLN A 38 -15.99 14.60 -12.64
N LEU A 39 -16.25 14.28 -11.36
CA LEU A 39 -15.20 13.86 -10.44
C LEU A 39 -14.52 12.55 -10.88
N MET A 40 -15.30 11.57 -11.35
CA MET A 40 -14.76 10.31 -11.87
C MET A 40 -13.96 10.50 -13.17
N HIS A 41 -14.34 11.46 -14.01
CA HIS A 41 -13.55 11.89 -15.15
C HIS A 41 -12.20 12.47 -14.68
N ASP A 42 -12.24 13.42 -13.75
CA ASP A 42 -11.07 14.13 -13.25
C ASP A 42 -10.04 13.21 -12.60
N PHE A 43 -10.47 12.16 -11.88
CA PHE A 43 -9.57 11.16 -11.31
C PHE A 43 -8.84 10.31 -12.36
N ALA A 44 -9.36 10.22 -13.58
CA ALA A 44 -8.69 9.53 -14.69
C ALA A 44 -7.80 10.48 -15.52
N CYS A 45 -7.90 11.79 -15.33
CA CYS A 45 -7.09 12.77 -16.06
C CYS A 45 -5.62 12.72 -15.62
N THR A 46 -4.72 12.72 -16.61
CA THR A 46 -3.28 12.75 -16.35
C THR A 46 -2.71 14.16 -16.30
N GLN A 47 -3.28 15.10 -17.09
CA GLN A 47 -2.82 16.49 -17.19
C GLN A 47 -3.78 17.43 -16.47
N ALA A 48 -3.26 18.48 -15.85
CA ALA A 48 -4.08 19.42 -15.09
C ALA A 48 -5.12 20.11 -15.99
N LYS A 49 -4.75 20.47 -17.22
CA LYS A 49 -5.63 21.17 -18.17
C LYS A 49 -6.93 20.41 -18.49
N ASP A 50 -6.92 19.09 -18.36
CA ASP A 50 -8.07 18.23 -18.69
C ASP A 50 -9.03 18.09 -17.49
N ILE A 51 -8.58 18.44 -16.27
CA ILE A 51 -9.38 18.33 -15.04
C ILE A 51 -10.43 19.45 -15.00
N LEU A 52 -11.69 19.13 -14.74
CA LEU A 52 -12.80 20.08 -14.68
C LEU A 52 -12.87 20.79 -13.32
N ASN A 53 -12.66 20.06 -12.22
CA ASN A 53 -12.67 20.61 -10.88
C ASN A 53 -11.48 21.55 -10.66
N PRO A 54 -11.70 22.84 -10.34
CA PRO A 54 -10.63 23.83 -10.25
C PRO A 54 -9.65 23.56 -9.09
N VAL A 55 -10.14 23.00 -7.98
CA VAL A 55 -9.30 22.69 -6.81
C VAL A 55 -8.34 21.54 -7.14
N LEU A 56 -8.88 20.46 -7.73
CA LEU A 56 -8.05 19.34 -8.18
C LEU A 56 -7.08 19.75 -9.28
N ARG A 57 -7.55 20.56 -10.25
CA ARG A 57 -6.72 21.09 -11.33
C ARG A 57 -5.52 21.82 -10.79
N GLU A 58 -5.72 22.75 -9.86
CA GLU A 58 -4.63 23.57 -9.33
C GLU A 58 -3.65 22.74 -8.50
N ARG A 59 -4.14 21.79 -7.69
CA ARG A 59 -3.25 20.90 -6.93
C ARG A 59 -2.43 19.99 -7.85
N VAL A 60 -3.04 19.43 -8.90
CA VAL A 60 -2.33 18.59 -9.88
C VAL A 60 -1.31 19.41 -10.68
N ARG A 61 -1.68 20.63 -11.08
CA ARG A 61 -0.75 21.58 -11.73
C ARG A 61 0.44 21.87 -10.83
N TYR A 62 0.21 22.21 -9.57
CA TYR A 62 1.31 22.45 -8.63
C TYR A 62 2.25 21.23 -8.55
N LEU A 63 1.71 20.04 -8.30
CA LEU A 63 2.52 18.83 -8.08
C LEU A 63 3.28 18.36 -9.33
N LYS A 64 2.74 18.59 -10.54
CA LYS A 64 3.31 18.05 -11.79
C LYS A 64 4.02 19.08 -12.66
N GLU A 65 3.62 20.35 -12.58
CA GLU A 65 4.03 21.40 -13.52
C GLU A 65 4.79 22.55 -12.84
N SER A 66 4.72 22.68 -11.51
CA SER A 66 5.49 23.70 -10.77
C SER A 66 6.82 23.15 -10.27
N GLU A 67 7.85 24.00 -10.28
CA GLU A 67 9.20 23.63 -9.80
C GLU A 67 9.17 23.11 -8.35
N GLY A 68 8.48 23.84 -7.45
CA GLY A 68 8.36 23.43 -6.05
C GLY A 68 7.65 22.08 -5.87
N GLY A 69 6.56 21.84 -6.60
CA GLY A 69 5.86 20.56 -6.54
C GLY A 69 6.66 19.42 -7.15
N THR A 70 7.44 19.67 -8.22
CA THR A 70 8.31 18.63 -8.79
C THR A 70 9.43 18.24 -7.84
N ILE A 71 10.00 19.18 -7.08
CA ILE A 71 11.02 18.89 -6.07
C ILE A 71 10.42 18.02 -4.95
N GLU A 72 9.28 18.42 -4.39
CA GLU A 72 8.56 17.65 -3.36
C GLU A 72 8.26 16.22 -3.84
N MET A 73 7.79 16.06 -5.08
CA MET A 73 7.49 14.75 -5.64
C MET A 73 8.74 13.91 -5.89
N CYS A 74 9.86 14.52 -6.32
CA CYS A 74 11.14 13.81 -6.48
C CYS A 74 11.64 13.28 -5.14
N GLU A 75 11.65 14.10 -4.09
CA GLU A 75 12.07 13.69 -2.74
C GLU A 75 11.24 12.50 -2.23
N LEU A 76 9.92 12.52 -2.44
CA LEU A 76 9.03 11.42 -2.06
C LEU A 76 9.33 10.13 -2.82
N VAL A 77 9.65 10.23 -4.12
CA VAL A 77 10.00 9.06 -4.94
C VAL A 77 11.35 8.48 -4.51
N GLU A 78 12.33 9.33 -4.19
CA GLU A 78 13.63 8.92 -3.68
C GLU A 78 13.51 8.21 -2.32
N GLU A 79 12.72 8.77 -1.39
CA GLU A 79 12.45 8.15 -0.09
C GLU A 79 11.75 6.80 -0.25
N TYR A 80 10.76 6.71 -1.15
CA TYR A 80 10.09 5.44 -1.47
C TYR A 80 11.08 4.41 -2.03
N ALA A 81 11.95 4.83 -2.96
CA ALA A 81 12.95 3.96 -3.56
C ALA A 81 13.96 3.47 -2.51
N GLU A 82 14.41 4.33 -1.60
CA GLU A 82 15.33 3.97 -0.51
C GLU A 82 14.66 2.98 0.46
N LYS A 83 13.43 3.25 0.90
CA LYS A 83 12.67 2.33 1.77
C LYS A 83 12.47 0.98 1.11
N LYS A 84 12.13 0.98 -0.18
CA LYS A 84 11.96 -0.24 -0.97
C LYS A 84 13.28 -1.01 -1.07
N ALA A 85 14.38 -0.35 -1.38
CA ALA A 85 15.71 -0.96 -1.45
C ALA A 85 16.14 -1.57 -0.11
N LYS A 86 15.95 -0.86 1.01
CA LYS A 86 16.23 -1.37 2.36
C LYS A 86 15.42 -2.62 2.68
N ARG A 87 14.12 -2.63 2.35
CA ARG A 87 13.27 -3.81 2.53
C ARG A 87 13.75 -5.00 1.71
N TYR A 88 14.04 -4.79 0.43
CA TYR A 88 14.57 -5.86 -0.43
C TYR A 88 15.91 -6.39 0.07
N ALA A 89 16.81 -5.53 0.53
CA ALA A 89 18.09 -5.94 1.08
C ALA A 89 17.91 -6.80 2.34
N ALA A 90 17.05 -6.37 3.27
CA ALA A 90 16.75 -7.13 4.49
C ALA A 90 16.08 -8.47 4.20
N GLU A 91 15.08 -8.50 3.30
CA GLU A 91 14.43 -9.74 2.85
C GLU A 91 15.45 -10.68 2.19
N ARG A 92 16.38 -10.13 1.40
CA ARG A 92 17.39 -10.94 0.73
C ARG A 92 18.43 -11.49 1.70
N GLU A 93 18.91 -10.68 2.64
CA GLU A 93 19.81 -11.11 3.71
C GLU A 93 19.17 -12.24 4.52
N MET A 94 17.92 -12.07 4.93
CA MET A 94 17.15 -13.12 5.63
C MET A 94 17.05 -14.40 4.81
N GLN A 95 16.74 -14.32 3.52
CA GLN A 95 16.71 -15.49 2.64
C GLN A 95 18.07 -16.19 2.53
N VAL A 96 19.17 -15.44 2.49
CA VAL A 96 20.53 -16.02 2.46
C VAL A 96 20.81 -16.73 3.78
N LYS A 97 20.53 -16.10 4.93
CA LYS A 97 20.69 -16.70 6.26
C LYS A 97 19.88 -17.99 6.41
N LEU A 98 18.62 -17.99 5.98
CA LEU A 98 17.76 -19.18 6.00
C LEU A 98 18.27 -20.31 5.09
N LYS A 99 18.77 -19.98 3.89
CA LYS A 99 19.37 -20.99 2.98
C LYS A 99 20.66 -21.59 3.56
N SER A 100 21.51 -20.76 4.15
CA SER A 100 22.73 -21.22 4.82
C SER A 100 22.39 -22.12 6.02
N ALA A 101 21.39 -21.73 6.84
CA ALA A 101 20.93 -22.54 7.97
C ALA A 101 20.43 -23.92 7.53
N LYS A 102 19.61 -23.98 6.48
CA LYS A 102 19.15 -25.24 5.88
C LYS A 102 20.30 -26.12 5.40
N ASN A 103 21.28 -25.54 4.69
CA ASN A 103 22.44 -26.27 4.21
C ASN A 103 23.26 -26.87 5.38
N LEU A 104 23.49 -26.10 6.45
CA LEU A 104 24.20 -26.59 7.63
C LEU A 104 23.43 -27.70 8.35
N LEU A 105 22.11 -27.57 8.48
CA LEU A 105 21.26 -28.63 9.07
C LEU A 105 21.31 -29.94 8.27
N GLU A 106 21.41 -29.87 6.94
CA GLU A 106 21.42 -31.04 6.06
C GLU A 106 22.81 -31.68 5.92
N ASN A 107 23.88 -30.88 5.98
CA ASN A 107 25.24 -31.33 5.59
C ASN A 107 26.28 -31.31 6.72
N THR A 108 25.91 -30.93 7.94
CA THR A 108 26.85 -30.86 9.09
C THR A 108 26.24 -31.45 10.36
N ASN A 109 27.08 -31.91 11.30
CA ASN A 109 26.67 -32.41 12.63
C ASN A 109 26.75 -31.30 13.71
N LEU A 110 26.52 -30.04 13.35
CA LEU A 110 26.52 -28.92 14.30
C LEU A 110 25.24 -28.92 15.14
N SER A 111 25.32 -28.40 16.38
CA SER A 111 24.13 -28.20 17.21
C SER A 111 23.25 -27.06 16.65
N LEU A 112 21.96 -27.04 17.04
CA LEU A 112 21.06 -25.96 16.63
C LEU A 112 21.54 -24.59 17.14
N GLU A 113 22.15 -24.53 18.33
CA GLU A 113 22.73 -23.29 18.85
C GLU A 113 23.96 -22.83 18.06
N GLU A 114 24.81 -23.77 17.62
CA GLU A 114 25.98 -23.47 16.80
C GLU A 114 25.57 -22.94 15.42
N ILE A 115 24.56 -23.55 14.80
CA ILE A 115 24.02 -23.12 13.51
C ILE A 115 23.40 -21.72 13.64
N ALA A 116 22.56 -21.48 14.65
CA ALA A 116 21.94 -20.19 14.91
C ALA A 116 22.96 -19.07 15.08
N LYS A 117 24.05 -19.35 15.82
CA LYS A 117 25.17 -18.42 15.98
C LYS A 117 25.92 -18.17 14.67
N TYR A 118 26.15 -19.21 13.86
CA TYR A 118 26.91 -19.10 12.62
C TYR A 118 26.19 -18.26 11.55
N VAL A 119 24.87 -18.42 11.43
CA VAL A 119 24.05 -17.71 10.43
C VAL A 119 23.41 -16.44 10.97
N GLU A 120 23.66 -16.12 12.25
CA GLU A 120 23.09 -14.98 12.96
C GLU A 120 21.55 -14.94 12.89
N LEU A 121 20.91 -16.09 13.13
CA LEU A 121 19.47 -16.20 13.26
C LEU A 121 19.08 -16.48 14.73
N PRO A 122 17.88 -16.08 15.16
CA PRO A 122 17.34 -16.53 16.44
C PRO A 122 17.26 -18.05 16.48
N LEU A 123 17.57 -18.66 17.63
CA LEU A 123 17.50 -20.12 17.82
C LEU A 123 16.12 -20.67 17.43
N ALA A 124 15.05 -19.99 17.83
CA ALA A 124 13.69 -20.37 17.46
C ALA A 124 13.46 -20.49 15.95
N ALA A 125 14.06 -19.61 15.13
CA ALA A 125 13.93 -19.68 13.67
C ALA A 125 14.67 -20.89 13.08
N VAL A 126 15.78 -21.30 13.68
CA VAL A 126 16.53 -22.50 13.28
C VAL A 126 15.81 -23.78 13.72
N GLU A 127 15.21 -23.78 14.91
CA GLU A 127 14.35 -24.87 15.39
C GLU A 127 13.13 -25.07 14.48
N GLU A 128 12.44 -23.99 14.10
CA GLU A 128 11.32 -24.05 13.15
C GLU A 128 11.74 -24.65 11.80
N LEU A 129 12.89 -24.23 11.29
CA LEU A 129 13.47 -24.78 10.06
C LEU A 129 13.80 -26.27 10.17
N ALA A 130 14.34 -26.72 11.31
CA ALA A 130 14.69 -28.11 11.55
C ALA A 130 13.45 -29.02 11.72
N HIS A 131 12.37 -28.49 12.29
CA HIS A 131 11.13 -29.22 12.52
C HIS A 131 10.17 -29.22 11.32
N GLY A 132 10.56 -28.62 10.19
CA GLY A 132 9.82 -28.71 8.92
C GLY A 132 8.45 -28.05 8.94
N ARG A 133 8.17 -27.11 9.87
CA ARG A 133 6.93 -26.33 9.82
C ARG A 133 7.11 -25.22 8.77
N PRO A 134 6.30 -25.21 7.69
CA PRO A 134 6.42 -24.18 6.67
C PRO A 134 6.02 -22.82 7.27
N ALA A 135 6.89 -21.83 7.05
CA ALA A 135 6.60 -20.41 7.22
C ALA A 135 5.63 -19.90 6.14
#